data_AF-A0A975MF49-F1
#
_entry.id   AF-A0A975MF49-F1
#
_cell.length_a   1.000
_cell.length_b   1.000
_cell.length_c   1.000
_cell.angle_alpha   90.00
_cell.angle_beta   90.00
_cell.angle_gamma   90.00
#
_symmetry.space_group_name_H-M   'P 1'
#
loop_
_entity.id
_entity.type
_entity.pdbx_description
1 polymer ?
#
loop_
_entity_poly.entity_id
_entity_poly.type
_entity_poly.pdbx_seq_one_letter_code
_entity_poly.pdbx_strand_id
1 'polypeptide(L)'
;MTSLLDPTPIAPRSRERGPRETVRSVHDALDAAGPVEGLSSAECDALIAEVARARARLQAYELRLVAAAAKTTVASDAGVRTTSDWLAARTRTTGAAAARTVGLATDLSDRLPTTSQASRPDWFHASTLR
;
A
#
# COMPACT_ATOMS: atom_id res chain seq x y z
N MET A 1 41.10 30.22 21.53
CA MET A 1 41.01 29.52 20.24
C MET A 1 39.75 28.68 20.26
N THR A 2 38.65 29.27 19.78
CA THR A 2 37.29 28.71 19.82
C THR A 2 37.14 27.72 18.68
N SER A 3 37.08 26.41 18.98
CA SER A 3 36.80 25.40 17.97
C SER A 3 35.31 25.39 17.68
N LEU A 4 35.00 25.80 16.45
CA LEU A 4 33.71 25.83 15.79
C LEU A 4 33.08 24.44 15.86
N LEU A 5 31.92 24.32 16.50
CA LEU A 5 31.00 23.20 16.29
C LEU A 5 30.55 23.27 14.83
N ASP A 6 31.06 22.37 14.01
CA ASP A 6 30.50 22.10 12.70
C ASP A 6 29.18 21.34 12.95
N PRO A 7 27.99 21.91 12.63
CA PRO A 7 26.78 21.13 12.72
C PRO A 7 26.82 20.09 11.61
N THR A 8 27.07 18.84 11.98
CA THR A 8 26.90 17.68 11.11
C THR A 8 25.60 17.84 10.32
N PRO A 9 25.62 17.83 8.98
CA PRO A 9 24.39 17.92 8.21
C PRO A 9 23.53 16.72 8.60
N ILE A 10 22.40 17.01 9.26
CA ILE A 10 21.36 16.03 9.52
C ILE A 10 20.92 15.55 8.13
N ALA A 11 21.35 14.35 7.75
CA ALA A 11 20.88 13.71 6.53
C ALA A 11 19.34 13.84 6.50
N PRO A 12 18.74 14.32 5.40
CA PRO A 12 17.29 14.44 5.35
C PRO A 12 16.71 13.07 5.66
N ARG A 13 15.95 12.97 6.77
CA ARG A 13 15.13 11.79 7.08
C ARG A 13 14.45 11.40 5.79
N SER A 14 14.66 10.17 5.31
CA SER A 14 14.06 9.63 4.10
C SER A 14 12.60 10.08 4.07
N ARG A 15 12.25 11.04 3.21
CA ARG A 15 10.90 11.60 3.18
C ARG A 15 9.97 10.41 2.98
N GLU A 16 9.13 10.12 3.96
CA GLU A 16 8.15 9.06 3.81
C GLU A 16 7.36 9.33 2.53
N ARG A 17 7.46 8.42 1.56
CA ARG A 17 6.81 8.56 0.27
C ARG A 17 5.30 8.60 0.53
N GLY A 18 4.66 9.72 0.19
CA GLY A 18 3.23 9.90 0.41
C GLY A 18 2.40 8.91 -0.42
N PRO A 19 1.14 8.62 -0.05
CA PRO A 19 0.35 7.57 -0.69
C PRO A 19 0.28 7.61 -2.22
N ARG A 20 0.13 8.81 -2.78
CA ARG A 20 0.07 9.04 -4.23
C ARG A 20 1.40 8.77 -4.92
N GLU A 21 2.50 9.12 -4.27
CA GLU A 21 3.84 8.94 -4.81
C GLU A 21 4.23 7.46 -4.78
N THR A 22 3.79 6.71 -3.76
CA THR A 22 3.97 5.25 -3.68
C THR A 22 3.26 4.52 -4.81
N VAL A 23 1.99 4.85 -5.08
CA VAL A 23 1.26 4.25 -6.21
C VAL A 23 1.92 4.60 -7.54
N ARG A 24 2.37 5.86 -7.71
CA ARG A 24 3.10 6.26 -8.91
C ARG A 24 4.37 5.44 -9.12
N SER A 25 5.20 5.28 -8.08
CA SER A 25 6.45 4.50 -8.23
C SER A 25 6.21 3.04 -8.60
N VAL A 26 5.07 2.45 -8.20
CA VAL A 26 4.70 1.10 -8.62
C VAL A 26 4.37 1.08 -10.11
N HIS A 27 3.61 2.05 -10.61
CA HIS A 27 3.35 2.17 -12.05
C HIS A 27 4.64 2.40 -12.84
N ASP A 28 5.48 3.34 -12.40
CA ASP A 28 6.75 3.63 -13.07
C ASP A 28 7.65 2.38 -13.14
N ALA A 29 7.68 1.56 -12.08
CA ALA A 29 8.45 0.32 -12.04
C ALA A 29 7.90 -0.76 -12.98
N LEU A 30 6.57 -0.86 -13.11
CA LEU A 30 5.92 -1.80 -14.04
C LEU A 30 6.09 -1.35 -15.50
N ASP A 31 5.99 -0.05 -15.76
CA ASP A 31 6.16 0.51 -17.11
C ASP A 31 7.61 0.42 -17.58
N ALA A 32 8.59 0.45 -16.66
CA ALA A 32 10.00 0.26 -16.96
C ALA A 32 10.43 -1.22 -17.04
N ALA A 33 9.52 -2.18 -16.82
CA ALA A 33 9.88 -3.59 -16.81
C ALA A 33 10.34 -4.06 -18.19
N GLY A 34 11.50 -4.75 -18.22
CA GLY A 34 12.03 -5.38 -19.41
C GLY A 34 11.21 -6.62 -19.83
N PRO A 35 11.52 -7.19 -21.01
CA PRO A 35 10.77 -8.31 -21.53
C PRO A 35 11.18 -9.61 -20.78
N VAL A 36 10.32 -10.63 -20.80
CA VAL A 36 10.38 -11.81 -19.90
C VAL A 36 11.02 -13.05 -20.54
N GLU A 37 11.63 -12.92 -21.71
CA GLU A 37 12.24 -14.04 -22.44
C GLU A 37 13.62 -14.42 -21.87
N GLY A 38 14.03 -15.66 -22.12
CA GLY A 38 15.36 -16.15 -21.72
C GLY A 38 15.48 -16.56 -20.25
N LEU A 39 14.40 -16.48 -19.47
CA LEU A 39 14.37 -16.95 -18.09
C LEU A 39 14.41 -18.48 -18.01
N SER A 40 15.22 -19.00 -17.11
CA SER A 40 15.21 -20.41 -16.72
C SER A 40 13.95 -20.75 -15.93
N SER A 41 13.62 -22.05 -15.83
CA SER A 41 12.46 -22.51 -15.04
C SER A 41 12.57 -22.11 -13.56
N ALA A 42 13.78 -22.07 -13.00
CA ALA A 42 13.99 -21.68 -11.60
C ALA A 42 13.79 -20.16 -11.38
N GLU A 43 14.20 -19.34 -12.35
CA GLU A 43 13.97 -17.89 -12.31
C GLU A 43 12.48 -17.57 -12.44
N CYS A 44 11.76 -18.26 -13.32
CA CYS A 44 10.30 -18.13 -13.42
C CYS A 44 9.60 -18.45 -12.09
N ASP A 45 9.95 -19.56 -11.42
CA ASP A 45 9.35 -19.93 -10.14
C ASP A 45 9.60 -18.89 -9.05
N ALA A 46 10.85 -18.44 -8.91
CA ALA A 46 11.23 -17.40 -7.95
C ALA A 46 10.51 -16.07 -8.22
N LEU A 47 10.42 -15.64 -9.48
CA LEU A 47 9.75 -14.39 -9.86
C LEU A 47 8.25 -14.46 -9.63
N ILE A 48 7.59 -15.59 -9.92
CA ILE A 48 6.16 -15.76 -9.63
C ILE A 48 5.89 -15.70 -8.13
N ALA A 49 6.75 -16.30 -7.30
CA ALA A 49 6.64 -16.22 -5.85
C ALA A 49 6.78 -14.76 -5.36
N GLU A 50 7.72 -13.98 -5.89
CA GLU A 50 7.88 -12.57 -5.54
C GLU A 50 6.71 -11.70 -6.03
N VAL A 51 6.19 -11.94 -7.23
CA VAL A 51 4.99 -11.26 -7.74
C VAL A 51 3.79 -11.56 -6.84
N ALA A 52 3.63 -12.79 -6.36
CA ALA A 52 2.57 -13.14 -5.42
C ALA A 52 2.69 -12.36 -4.10
N ARG A 53 3.92 -12.23 -3.57
CA ARG A 53 4.19 -11.40 -2.38
C ARG A 53 3.93 -9.92 -2.64
N ALA A 54 4.32 -9.39 -3.79
CA ALA A 54 4.07 -8.00 -4.19
C ALA A 54 2.56 -7.71 -4.29
N ARG A 55 1.80 -8.62 -4.91
CA ARG A 55 0.32 -8.54 -4.96
C ARG A 55 -0.31 -8.53 -3.58
N ALA A 56 0.14 -9.39 -2.66
CA ALA A 56 -0.36 -9.40 -1.29
C ALA A 56 -0.10 -8.07 -0.55
N ARG A 57 1.08 -7.48 -0.74
CA ARG A 57 1.44 -6.17 -0.17
C ARG A 57 0.59 -5.03 -0.76
N LEU A 58 0.35 -5.04 -2.07
CA LEU A 58 -0.54 -4.09 -2.73
C LEU A 58 -1.99 -4.24 -2.26
N GLN A 59 -2.46 -5.48 -2.08
CA GLN A 59 -3.80 -5.74 -1.54
C GLN A 59 -3.96 -5.20 -0.11
N ALA A 60 -2.98 -5.44 0.76
CA ALA A 60 -2.99 -4.89 2.11
C ALA A 60 -3.00 -3.36 2.10
N TYR A 61 -2.28 -2.74 1.17
CA TYR A 61 -2.29 -1.29 0.98
C TYR A 61 -3.64 -0.77 0.47
N GLU A 62 -4.28 -1.46 -0.49
CA GLU A 62 -5.64 -1.16 -0.95
C GLU A 62 -6.64 -1.21 0.21
N LEU A 63 -6.60 -2.27 1.04
CA LEU A 63 -7.50 -2.39 2.20
C LEU A 63 -7.34 -1.21 3.16
N ARG A 64 -6.12 -0.71 3.37
CA ARG A 64 -5.88 0.50 4.18
C ARG A 64 -6.48 1.75 3.53
N LEU A 65 -6.38 1.91 2.21
CA LEU A 65 -7.00 3.02 1.48
C LEU A 65 -8.53 2.94 1.53
N VAL A 66 -9.10 1.74 1.41
CA VAL A 66 -10.55 1.51 1.51
C VAL A 66 -11.05 1.80 2.92
N ALA A 67 -10.33 1.37 3.96
CA ALA A 67 -10.67 1.70 5.35
C ALA A 67 -10.62 3.22 5.60
N ALA A 68 -9.61 3.91 5.06
CA ALA A 68 -9.55 5.36 5.12
C ALA A 68 -10.74 6.00 4.38
N ALA A 69 -11.06 5.52 3.17
CA ALA A 69 -12.17 6.00 2.37
C ALA A 69 -13.53 5.78 3.07
N ALA A 70 -13.72 4.65 3.75
CA ALA A 70 -14.93 4.34 4.53
C ALA A 70 -15.15 5.28 5.71
N LYS A 71 -14.09 5.94 6.20
CA LYS A 71 -14.14 6.95 7.28
C LYS A 71 -14.38 8.37 6.76
N THR A 72 -14.54 8.55 5.45
CA THR A 72 -14.76 9.84 4.79
C THR A 72 -16.12 9.92 4.09
N THR A 73 -16.42 11.07 3.48
CA THR A 73 -17.63 11.32 2.69
C THR A 73 -17.55 10.85 1.24
N VAL A 74 -16.55 10.03 0.88
CA VAL A 74 -16.22 9.67 -0.52
C VAL A 74 -17.41 9.16 -1.34
N ALA A 75 -18.35 8.44 -0.72
CA ALA A 75 -19.54 7.94 -1.40
C ALA A 75 -20.48 9.10 -1.79
N SER A 76 -20.73 10.00 -0.84
CA SER A 76 -21.54 11.20 -1.06
C SER A 76 -20.91 12.11 -2.11
N ASP A 77 -19.60 12.32 -2.05
CA ASP A 77 -18.86 13.16 -2.99
C ASP A 77 -18.86 12.57 -4.41
N ALA A 78 -18.97 11.25 -4.53
CA ALA A 78 -19.09 10.53 -5.79
C ALA A 78 -20.56 10.34 -6.24
N GLY A 79 -21.54 10.87 -5.52
CA GLY A 79 -22.97 10.76 -5.88
C GLY A 79 -23.56 9.36 -5.72
N VAL A 80 -22.94 8.49 -4.91
CA VAL A 80 -23.40 7.12 -4.65
C VAL A 80 -23.73 6.92 -3.17
N ARG A 81 -24.57 5.93 -2.88
CA ARG A 81 -25.15 5.75 -1.54
C ARG A 81 -24.18 5.18 -0.51
N THR A 82 -23.26 4.31 -0.93
CA THR A 82 -22.35 3.59 -0.02
C THR A 82 -20.92 3.55 -0.53
N THR A 83 -19.95 3.39 0.37
CA THR A 83 -18.53 3.19 0.01
C THR A 83 -18.33 1.93 -0.83
N SER A 84 -19.17 0.91 -0.64
CA SER A 84 -19.16 -0.31 -1.47
C SER A 84 -19.60 -0.02 -2.90
N ASP A 85 -20.64 0.82 -3.09
CA ASP A 85 -21.09 1.24 -4.42
C ASP A 85 -20.02 2.10 -5.11
N TRP A 86 -19.38 3.00 -4.36
CA TRP A 86 -18.25 3.79 -4.83
C TRP A 86 -17.09 2.90 -5.28
N LEU A 87 -16.70 1.93 -4.45
CA LEU A 87 -15.60 1.02 -4.76
C LEU A 87 -15.91 0.16 -5.97
N ALA A 88 -17.12 -0.40 -6.06
CA ALA A 88 -17.59 -1.19 -7.21
C ALA A 88 -17.47 -0.40 -8.53
N ALA A 89 -17.92 0.85 -8.53
CA ALA A 89 -17.82 1.74 -9.69
C ALA A 89 -16.36 2.05 -10.05
N ARG A 90 -15.49 2.27 -9.05
CA ARG A 90 -14.10 2.70 -9.27
C ARG A 90 -13.18 1.57 -9.74
N THR A 91 -13.39 0.34 -9.26
CA THR A 91 -12.56 -0.83 -9.61
C THR A 91 -13.23 -1.74 -10.64
N ARG A 92 -14.41 -1.35 -11.15
CA ARG A 92 -15.21 -2.14 -12.11
C ARG A 92 -15.47 -3.56 -11.62
N THR A 93 -15.79 -3.70 -10.34
CA THR A 93 -16.12 -4.99 -9.71
C THR A 93 -17.60 -5.05 -9.31
N THR A 94 -18.07 -6.23 -8.90
CA THR A 94 -19.45 -6.40 -8.45
C THR A 94 -19.66 -5.80 -7.06
N GLY A 95 -20.89 -5.37 -6.76
CA GLY A 95 -21.24 -4.85 -5.43
C GLY A 95 -20.94 -5.85 -4.30
N ALA A 96 -21.12 -7.16 -4.53
CA ALA A 96 -20.81 -8.18 -3.55
C ALA A 96 -19.30 -8.35 -3.28
N ALA A 97 -18.46 -8.17 -4.30
CA ALA A 97 -17.00 -8.18 -4.13
C ALA A 97 -16.52 -6.91 -3.42
N ALA A 98 -17.06 -5.75 -3.80
CA ALA A 98 -16.75 -4.47 -3.16
C ALA A 98 -17.17 -4.45 -1.68
N ALA A 99 -18.39 -4.92 -1.37
CA ALA A 99 -18.88 -4.99 0.01
C ALA A 99 -18.02 -5.89 0.90
N ARG A 100 -17.57 -7.06 0.39
CA ARG A 100 -16.63 -7.92 1.11
C ARG A 100 -15.30 -7.21 1.38
N THR A 101 -14.79 -6.47 0.40
CA THR A 101 -13.54 -5.71 0.52
C THR A 101 -13.66 -4.59 1.55
N VAL A 102 -14.74 -3.80 1.51
CA VAL A 102 -15.02 -2.75 2.49
C VAL A 102 -15.20 -3.34 3.90
N GLY A 103 -15.94 -4.44 4.03
CA GLY A 103 -16.11 -5.13 5.31
C GLY A 103 -14.77 -5.59 5.90
N LEU A 104 -13.96 -6.29 5.11
CA LEU A 104 -12.63 -6.74 5.53
C LEU A 104 -11.71 -5.57 5.92
N ALA A 105 -11.70 -4.50 5.12
CA ALA A 105 -10.90 -3.31 5.38
C ALA A 105 -11.28 -2.65 6.72
N THR A 106 -12.59 -2.51 6.99
CA THR A 106 -13.11 -1.96 8.24
C THR A 106 -12.79 -2.87 9.42
N ASP A 107 -13.01 -4.18 9.32
CA ASP A 107 -12.69 -5.14 10.39
C ASP A 107 -11.20 -5.13 10.75
N LEU A 108 -10.31 -5.11 9.74
CA LEU A 108 -8.87 -5.02 9.96
C LEU A 108 -8.46 -3.71 10.63
N SER A 109 -9.06 -2.59 10.21
CA SER A 109 -8.78 -1.28 10.79
C SER A 109 -9.26 -1.16 12.24
N ASP A 110 -10.47 -1.63 12.53
CA ASP A 110 -11.18 -1.26 13.75
C ASP A 110 -11.17 -2.36 14.82
N ARG A 111 -11.03 -3.63 14.42
CA ARG A 111 -11.10 -4.78 15.35
C ARG A 111 -9.79 -5.53 15.51
N LEU A 112 -8.91 -5.48 14.51
CA LEU A 112 -7.66 -6.26 14.49
C LEU A 112 -6.43 -5.40 14.16
N PRO A 113 -6.15 -4.33 14.94
CA PRO A 113 -5.03 -3.44 14.67
C PRO A 113 -3.67 -4.14 14.68
N THR A 114 -3.51 -5.19 15.51
CA THR A 114 -2.28 -6.02 15.56
C THR A 114 -2.11 -6.86 14.29
N THR A 115 -3.19 -7.43 13.75
CA THR A 115 -3.17 -8.17 12.47
C THR A 115 -2.88 -7.22 11.30
N SER A 116 -3.44 -6.01 11.35
CA SER A 116 -3.11 -4.92 10.42
C SER A 116 -1.66 -4.43 10.53
N GLN A 117 -0.98 -4.67 11.66
CA GLN A 117 0.46 -4.43 11.79
C GLN A 117 1.28 -5.59 11.23
N ALA A 118 0.91 -6.84 11.53
CA ALA A 118 1.61 -8.03 11.05
C ALA A 118 1.56 -8.24 9.53
N SER A 119 0.52 -7.72 8.86
CA SER A 119 0.39 -7.74 7.41
C SER A 119 1.08 -6.54 6.72
N ARG A 120 1.71 -5.63 7.48
CA ARG A 120 2.60 -4.63 6.91
C ARG A 120 3.94 -5.27 6.58
N PRO A 121 4.54 -4.94 5.43
CA PRO A 121 5.92 -5.31 5.16
C PRO A 121 6.87 -4.68 6.20
N ASP A 122 7.88 -5.47 6.51
CA ASP A 122 8.95 -5.42 7.52
C ASP A 122 9.83 -4.17 7.53
N TRP A 123 9.72 -3.28 6.54
CA TRP A 123 10.43 -2.00 6.52
C TRP A 123 9.80 -0.91 7.43
N PHE A 124 8.67 -1.19 8.09
CA PHE A 124 8.02 -0.26 9.03
C PHE A 124 8.48 -0.38 10.50
N HIS A 125 9.36 -1.32 10.86
CA HIS A 125 9.80 -1.50 12.26
C HIS A 125 11.00 -0.65 12.69
N ALA A 126 11.61 0.12 11.79
CA ALA A 126 12.73 0.98 12.12
C ALA A 126 12.27 2.41 12.47
N SER A 127 11.60 2.60 13.62
CA SER A 127 11.55 3.90 14.35
C SER A 127 10.70 3.79 15.63
N THR A 128 11.09 2.93 16.55
CA THR A 128 10.81 3.11 17.98
C THR A 128 11.48 1.97 18.71
N LEU A 129 12.68 2.21 19.24
CA LEU A 129 13.09 1.81 20.58
C LEU A 129 14.39 2.58 20.90
N ARG A 130 14.17 3.58 21.77
CA ARG A 130 15.04 4.24 22.75
C ARG A 130 16.56 4.10 22.65
#